data_AF-A0A352VHN2-F1
#
_entry.id   AF-A0A352VHN2-F1
#
_cell.length_a   1.000
_cell.length_b   1.000
_cell.length_c   1.000
_cell.angle_alpha   90.00
_cell.angle_beta   90.00
_cell.angle_gamma   90.00
#
_symmetry.space_group_name_H-M   'P 1'
#
loop_
_entity.id
_entity.type
_entity.pdbx_description
1 polymer ?
#
loop_
_entity_poly.entity_id
_entity_poly.type
_entity_poly.pdbx_seq_one_letter_code
_entity_poly.pdbx_strand_id
1 'polypeptide(L)'
;REPVLIEQTLYRAQPDVSIDGRRFVFSSTRAAADQFNNLYVQPTLGGEPYKLTFFEHDAFHPRWSPDGEWIAYIDNRAGLPQLKLLETYGGRIVDVAITARRWKNPMGTLRVTTVDADGPTGSRIHLTASDGKFYAPTTEYARIAPRLGQWAFHHAGSFEVELPVGDVQIAAVKGFEHEPALAT
;
A
#
# COMPACT_ATOMS: atom_id res chain seq x y z
N ARG A 1 -1.04 -10.51 -36.73
CA ARG A 1 -1.37 -11.39 -35.59
C ARG A 1 -1.19 -10.54 -34.34
N GLU A 2 -2.28 -9.99 -33.82
CA GLU A 2 -2.24 -9.20 -32.60
C GLU A 2 -2.66 -10.09 -31.43
N PRO A 3 -1.83 -10.24 -30.38
CA PRO A 3 -2.33 -10.70 -29.11
C PRO A 3 -2.77 -9.46 -28.33
N VAL A 4 -4.07 -9.15 -28.38
CA VAL A 4 -4.68 -8.29 -27.36
C VAL A 4 -5.38 -9.21 -26.38
N LEU A 5 -4.67 -9.63 -25.32
CA LEU A 5 -5.32 -10.24 -24.15
C LEU A 5 -5.90 -9.10 -23.31
N ILE A 6 -7.22 -8.94 -23.35
CA ILE A 6 -7.95 -8.13 -22.39
C ILE A 6 -8.31 -9.06 -21.22
N GLU A 7 -7.67 -8.89 -20.08
CA GLU A 7 -8.13 -9.44 -18.82
C GLU A 7 -8.95 -8.38 -18.09
N GLN A 8 -10.24 -8.64 -17.89
CA GLN A 8 -11.09 -7.83 -17.02
C GLN A 8 -10.76 -8.16 -15.58
N THR A 9 -9.75 -7.50 -15.04
CA THR A 9 -9.57 -7.41 -13.59
C THR A 9 -10.15 -6.10 -13.11
N LEU A 10 -11.03 -6.17 -12.11
CA LEU A 10 -11.57 -4.99 -11.44
C LEU A 10 -10.49 -4.22 -10.64
N TYR A 11 -9.26 -4.74 -10.56
CA TYR A 11 -8.12 -4.16 -9.87
C TYR A 11 -6.80 -4.43 -10.63
N ARG A 12 -5.79 -3.58 -10.42
CA ARG A 12 -4.49 -3.59 -11.11
C ARG A 12 -3.77 -4.96 -10.99
N ALA A 13 -3.98 -5.87 -11.95
CA ALA A 13 -3.39 -7.22 -11.92
C ALA A 13 -1.85 -7.24 -11.83
N GLN A 14 -1.19 -6.16 -12.28
CA GLN A 14 0.26 -5.96 -12.32
C GLN A 14 1.05 -7.27 -12.51
N PRO A 15 0.91 -7.93 -13.67
CA PRO A 15 1.59 -9.19 -13.93
C PRO A 15 3.10 -9.02 -13.96
N ASP A 16 3.82 -10.11 -13.73
CA ASP A 16 5.27 -10.19 -13.87
C ASP A 16 5.68 -11.45 -14.63
N VAL A 17 6.69 -11.33 -15.49
CA VAL A 17 7.14 -12.42 -16.37
C VAL A 17 8.27 -13.17 -15.67
N SER A 18 8.24 -14.49 -15.71
CA SER A 18 9.32 -15.32 -15.16
C SER A 18 10.64 -15.05 -15.86
N ILE A 19 11.77 -15.28 -15.18
CA ILE A 19 13.11 -14.98 -15.73
C ILE A 19 13.39 -15.71 -17.06
N ASP A 20 12.84 -16.90 -17.25
CA ASP A 20 12.96 -17.69 -18.48
C ASP A 20 12.02 -17.22 -19.62
N GLY A 21 11.15 -16.23 -19.36
CA GLY A 21 10.17 -15.70 -20.29
C GLY A 21 9.02 -16.65 -20.63
N ARG A 22 8.91 -17.80 -19.96
CA ARG A 22 7.95 -18.86 -20.33
C ARG A 22 6.61 -18.73 -19.64
N ARG A 23 6.55 -18.00 -18.52
CA ARG A 23 5.35 -17.86 -17.69
C ARG A 23 5.19 -16.42 -17.24
N PHE A 24 3.98 -16.04 -16.86
CA PHE A 24 3.74 -14.81 -16.12
C PHE A 24 2.84 -15.10 -14.92
N VAL A 25 3.08 -14.39 -13.83
CA VAL A 25 2.30 -14.44 -12.60
C VAL A 25 1.42 -13.20 -12.53
N PHE A 26 0.20 -13.35 -12.04
CA PHE A 26 -0.76 -12.25 -11.90
C PHE A 26 -1.74 -12.50 -10.77
N SER A 27 -2.46 -11.46 -10.37
CA SER A 27 -3.52 -11.52 -9.35
C SER A 27 -4.89 -11.42 -10.01
N SER A 28 -5.84 -12.26 -9.61
CA SER A 28 -7.18 -12.32 -10.21
C SER A 28 -8.22 -12.86 -9.22
N THR A 29 -9.49 -12.45 -9.39
CA THR A 29 -10.68 -13.07 -8.78
C THR A 29 -11.43 -13.98 -9.76
N ARG A 30 -10.78 -14.30 -10.90
CA ARG A 30 -11.27 -14.95 -12.12
C ARG A 30 -12.79 -15.19 -12.17
N ALA A 31 -13.48 -14.38 -12.98
CA ALA A 31 -14.92 -14.49 -13.27
C ALA A 31 -15.84 -14.50 -12.04
N ALA A 32 -15.43 -13.87 -10.93
CA ALA A 32 -16.14 -13.83 -9.65
C ALA A 32 -16.36 -15.21 -9.00
N ALA A 33 -15.63 -16.24 -9.43
CA ALA A 33 -15.61 -17.54 -8.75
C ALA A 33 -14.97 -17.42 -7.37
N ASP A 34 -14.05 -16.47 -7.22
CA ASP A 34 -13.35 -16.19 -5.97
C ASP A 34 -13.81 -14.86 -5.36
N GLN A 35 -14.07 -14.89 -4.06
CA GLN A 35 -14.37 -13.70 -3.27
C GLN A 35 -13.14 -12.79 -3.09
N PHE A 36 -11.94 -13.37 -3.15
CA PHE A 36 -10.67 -12.69 -2.88
C PHE A 36 -9.69 -12.83 -4.03
N ASN A 37 -8.83 -11.84 -4.20
CA ASN A 37 -7.74 -11.90 -5.18
C ASN A 37 -6.77 -13.03 -4.81
N ASN A 38 -6.50 -13.91 -5.77
CA ASN A 38 -5.52 -14.99 -5.64
C ASN A 38 -4.44 -14.88 -6.72
N LEU A 39 -3.30 -15.51 -6.47
CA LEU A 39 -2.19 -15.55 -7.42
C LEU A 39 -2.40 -16.69 -8.41
N TYR A 40 -2.14 -16.40 -9.68
CA TYR A 40 -2.20 -17.34 -10.79
C TYR A 40 -0.93 -17.26 -11.60
N VAL A 41 -0.61 -18.35 -12.29
CA VAL A 41 0.47 -18.42 -13.27
C VAL A 41 -0.06 -18.95 -14.59
N GLN A 42 0.40 -18.40 -15.71
CA GLN A 42 0.03 -18.86 -17.05
C GLN A 42 1.25 -18.88 -17.97
N PRO A 43 1.34 -19.82 -18.93
CA PRO A 43 2.37 -19.77 -19.96
C PRO A 43 2.25 -18.52 -20.83
N THR A 44 3.37 -17.91 -21.22
CA THR A 44 3.39 -16.71 -22.07
C THR A 44 2.89 -16.97 -23.49
N LEU A 45 2.92 -18.23 -23.95
CA LEU A 45 2.36 -18.65 -25.23
C LEU A 45 0.84 -18.90 -25.17
N GLY A 46 0.20 -18.69 -24.02
CA GLY A 46 -1.22 -18.96 -23.79
C GLY A 46 -1.50 -20.35 -23.19
N GLY A 47 -2.79 -20.66 -22.99
CA GLY A 47 -3.27 -21.84 -22.26
C GLY A 47 -4.08 -21.46 -21.02
N GLU A 48 -4.55 -22.43 -20.24
CA GLU A 48 -5.29 -22.13 -19.01
C GLU A 48 -4.35 -21.70 -17.87
N PRO A 49 -4.70 -20.65 -17.10
CA PRO A 49 -3.98 -20.30 -15.89
C PRO A 49 -4.09 -21.37 -14.81
N TYR A 50 -3.01 -21.55 -14.05
CA TYR A 50 -2.99 -22.37 -12.84
C TYR A 50 -3.06 -21.47 -11.60
N LYS A 51 -3.94 -21.81 -10.65
CA LYS A 51 -4.10 -21.09 -9.39
C LYS A 51 -3.04 -21.52 -8.39
N LEU A 52 -2.25 -20.57 -7.90
CA LEU A 52 -1.14 -20.81 -6.97
C LEU A 52 -1.57 -20.70 -5.50
N THR A 53 -2.55 -19.86 -5.19
CA THR A 53 -3.01 -19.60 -3.82
C THR A 53 -4.51 -19.79 -3.69
N PHE A 54 -4.99 -20.13 -2.49
CA PHE A 54 -6.40 -20.40 -2.21
C PHE A 54 -6.82 -19.71 -0.91
N PHE A 55 -6.59 -18.39 -0.83
CA PHE A 55 -6.75 -17.63 0.39
C PHE A 55 -8.15 -17.06 0.56
N GLU A 56 -8.54 -16.88 1.83
CA GLU A 56 -9.74 -16.13 2.27
C GLU A 56 -9.40 -14.65 2.54
N HIS A 57 -8.41 -14.12 1.84
CA HIS A 57 -7.92 -12.74 1.89
C HIS A 57 -7.22 -12.43 0.56
N ASP A 58 -6.97 -11.16 0.26
CA ASP A 58 -6.38 -10.76 -1.02
C ASP A 58 -4.87 -11.00 -1.06
N ALA A 59 -4.41 -11.56 -2.18
CA ALA A 59 -3.00 -11.60 -2.59
C ALA A 59 -2.83 -10.88 -3.93
N PHE A 60 -1.90 -9.92 -3.99
CA PHE A 60 -1.73 -9.02 -5.13
C PHE A 60 -0.29 -8.52 -5.33
N HIS A 61 -0.04 -7.88 -6.47
CA HIS A 61 1.26 -7.38 -6.92
C HIS A 61 2.42 -8.41 -6.90
N PRO A 62 2.26 -9.59 -7.53
CA PRO A 62 3.28 -10.63 -7.50
C PRO A 62 4.52 -10.27 -8.35
N ARG A 63 5.72 -10.66 -7.88
CA ARG A 63 7.00 -10.51 -8.60
C ARG A 63 7.85 -11.76 -8.44
N TRP A 64 8.44 -12.24 -9.53
CA TRP A 64 9.38 -13.36 -9.48
C TRP A 64 10.69 -12.95 -8.82
N SER A 65 11.30 -13.85 -8.06
CA SER A 65 12.70 -13.71 -7.71
C SER A 65 13.59 -13.93 -8.94
N PRO A 66 14.79 -13.33 -8.98
CA PRO A 66 15.73 -13.51 -10.09
C PRO A 66 16.15 -14.97 -10.34
N ASP A 67 16.12 -15.80 -9.30
CA ASP A 67 16.41 -17.25 -9.36
C ASP A 67 15.17 -18.10 -9.71
N GLY A 68 13.97 -17.52 -9.71
CA GLY A 68 12.71 -18.23 -9.98
C GLY A 68 12.23 -19.18 -8.88
N GLU A 69 12.91 -19.24 -7.73
CA GLU A 69 12.51 -20.08 -6.59
C GLU A 69 11.37 -19.47 -5.76
N TRP A 70 11.13 -18.17 -5.91
CA TRP A 70 10.20 -17.41 -5.10
C TRP A 70 9.33 -16.47 -5.90
N ILE A 71 8.15 -16.19 -5.35
CA ILE A 71 7.28 -15.09 -5.76
C ILE A 71 7.10 -14.18 -4.54
N ALA A 72 7.57 -12.93 -4.64
CA ALA A 72 7.23 -11.88 -3.70
C ALA A 72 5.82 -11.36 -4.01
N TYR A 73 4.98 -11.20 -2.99
CA TYR A 73 3.63 -10.66 -3.15
C TYR A 73 3.18 -9.90 -1.91
N ILE A 74 2.08 -9.17 -2.04
CA ILE A 74 1.45 -8.46 -0.93
C ILE A 74 0.14 -9.17 -0.57
N ASP A 75 -0.11 -9.39 0.72
CA ASP A 75 -1.41 -9.82 1.21
C ASP A 75 -1.99 -8.88 2.26
N ASN A 76 -3.30 -8.98 2.53
CA ASN A 76 -3.98 -8.24 3.60
C ASN A 76 -4.50 -9.17 4.73
N ARG A 77 -3.88 -10.34 4.91
CA ARG A 77 -4.32 -11.34 5.91
C ARG A 77 -4.42 -10.77 7.33
N ALA A 78 -3.49 -9.88 7.69
CA ALA A 78 -3.43 -9.24 9.01
C ALA A 78 -4.12 -7.87 9.05
N GLY A 79 -5.00 -7.56 8.09
CA GLY A 79 -5.72 -6.30 7.97
C GLY A 79 -4.95 -5.22 7.19
N LEU A 80 -3.67 -5.00 7.49
CA LEU A 80 -2.80 -4.12 6.71
C LEU A 80 -2.02 -4.90 5.65
N PRO A 81 -1.68 -4.28 4.49
CA PRO A 81 -0.85 -4.91 3.47
C PRO A 81 0.54 -5.33 4.00
N GLN A 82 0.91 -6.60 3.79
CA GLN A 82 2.19 -7.18 4.22
C GLN A 82 2.93 -7.84 3.07
N LEU A 83 4.27 -7.75 3.08
CA LEU A 83 5.13 -8.44 2.11
C LEU A 83 5.31 -9.91 2.52
N LYS A 84 5.15 -10.80 1.55
CA LYS A 84 5.29 -12.25 1.70
C LYS A 84 6.15 -12.84 0.59
N LEU A 85 6.70 -14.03 0.82
CA LEU A 85 7.34 -14.86 -0.19
C LEU A 85 6.60 -16.19 -0.31
N LEU A 86 6.25 -16.58 -1.54
CA LEU A 86 5.70 -17.89 -1.89
C LEU A 86 6.77 -18.70 -2.62
N GLU A 87 7.09 -19.88 -2.10
CA GLU A 87 7.99 -20.83 -2.74
C GLU A 87 7.31 -21.40 -3.99
N THR A 88 7.93 -21.25 -5.14
CA THR A 88 7.32 -21.56 -6.45
C THR A 88 7.03 -23.04 -6.63
N TYR A 89 7.83 -23.87 -5.96
CA TYR A 89 7.68 -25.32 -5.90
C TYR A 89 7.50 -25.75 -4.45
N GLY A 90 6.35 -26.31 -4.09
CA GLY A 90 6.05 -26.77 -2.73
C GLY A 90 5.13 -25.85 -1.92
N GLY A 91 4.97 -24.59 -2.33
CA GLY A 91 3.91 -23.69 -1.82
C GLY A 91 4.12 -23.17 -0.40
N ARG A 92 5.35 -23.26 0.13
CA ARG A 92 5.69 -22.67 1.43
C ARG A 92 5.57 -21.14 1.39
N ILE A 93 5.03 -20.56 2.45
CA ILE A 93 4.88 -19.11 2.60
C ILE A 93 5.78 -18.61 3.73
N VAL A 94 6.50 -17.52 3.48
CA VAL A 94 7.36 -16.85 4.45
C VAL A 94 6.93 -15.39 4.62
N ASP A 95 6.78 -14.96 5.87
CA ASP A 95 6.53 -13.56 6.21
C ASP A 95 7.82 -12.75 6.11
N VAL A 96 7.77 -11.62 5.41
CA VAL A 96 8.90 -10.70 5.31
C VAL A 96 8.66 -9.51 6.23
N ALA A 97 9.36 -9.50 7.36
CA ALA A 97 9.33 -8.36 8.28
C ALA A 97 10.14 -7.18 7.71
N ILE A 98 9.49 -6.02 7.57
CA ILE A 98 10.18 -4.76 7.26
C ILE A 98 10.81 -4.24 8.54
N THR A 99 12.12 -4.43 8.69
CA THR A 99 12.85 -4.08 9.92
C THR A 99 13.42 -2.68 9.92
N ALA A 100 13.61 -2.08 8.75
CA ALA A 100 14.13 -0.72 8.61
C ALA A 100 13.64 -0.07 7.32
N ARG A 101 13.54 1.27 7.34
CA ARG A 101 13.30 2.09 6.15
C ARG A 101 14.58 2.84 5.84
N ARG A 102 14.99 2.81 4.58
CA ARG A 102 16.13 3.58 4.07
C ARG A 102 15.63 4.50 2.98
N TRP A 103 15.59 5.79 3.28
CA TRP A 103 15.13 6.79 2.35
C TRP A 103 16.18 7.04 1.26
N LYS A 104 15.72 7.16 0.00
CA LYS A 104 16.60 7.51 -1.12
C LYS A 104 17.14 8.94 -1.00
N ASN A 105 16.30 9.83 -0.46
CA ASN A 105 16.62 11.25 -0.27
C ASN A 105 16.76 11.55 1.24
N PRO A 106 17.48 12.60 1.62
CA PRO A 106 17.52 13.06 3.01
C PRO A 106 16.12 13.36 3.56
N MET A 107 15.78 12.76 4.68
CA MET A 107 14.53 12.98 5.42
C MET A 107 14.86 13.52 6.80
N GLY A 108 13.99 14.38 7.32
CA GLY A 108 14.03 14.89 8.68
C GLY A 108 12.74 14.57 9.43
N THR A 109 12.80 14.71 10.75
CA THR A 109 11.66 14.57 11.64
C THR A 109 11.14 15.94 12.02
N LEU A 110 9.87 16.21 11.72
CA LEU A 110 9.17 17.38 12.21
C LEU A 110 8.26 16.97 13.37
N ARG A 111 8.41 17.66 14.51
CA ARG A 111 7.52 17.56 15.67
C ARG A 111 6.71 18.83 15.78
N VAL A 112 5.40 18.70 15.91
CA VAL A 112 4.49 19.84 16.02
C VAL A 112 3.55 19.60 17.19
N THR A 113 3.37 20.64 18.00
CA THR A 113 2.32 20.70 19.01
C THR A 113 1.40 21.85 18.65
N THR A 114 0.10 21.59 18.54
CA THR A 114 -0.91 22.63 18.36
C THR A 114 -1.43 23.02 19.72
N VAL A 115 -1.44 24.33 20.01
CA VAL A 115 -1.87 24.87 21.31
C VAL A 115 -2.97 25.90 21.12
N ASP A 116 -3.93 25.93 22.04
CA ASP A 116 -4.84 27.06 22.25
C ASP A 116 -4.54 27.74 23.60
N ALA A 117 -5.47 28.57 24.08
CA ALA A 117 -5.31 29.30 25.33
C ALA A 117 -5.21 28.39 26.57
N ASP A 118 -5.79 27.18 26.51
CA ASP A 118 -5.91 26.26 27.64
C ASP A 118 -4.88 25.11 27.57
N GLY A 119 -4.18 24.95 26.45
CA GLY A 119 -3.07 24.00 26.30
C GLY A 119 -3.04 23.32 24.92
N PRO A 120 -2.42 22.14 24.82
CA PRO A 120 -2.45 21.33 23.60
C PRO A 120 -3.88 21.03 23.16
N THR A 121 -4.15 21.18 21.87
CA THR A 121 -5.51 21.07 21.33
C THR A 121 -5.53 20.28 20.02
N GLY A 122 -6.59 19.51 19.82
CA GLY A 122 -6.80 18.75 18.59
C GLY A 122 -7.00 19.67 17.38
N SER A 123 -6.43 19.29 16.24
CA SER A 123 -6.59 20.08 15.02
C SER A 123 -6.46 19.23 13.76
N ARG A 124 -7.01 19.78 12.68
CA ARG A 124 -6.80 19.29 11.33
C ARG A 124 -5.58 20.00 10.73
N ILE A 125 -4.63 19.22 10.23
CA ILE A 125 -3.37 19.72 9.68
C ILE A 125 -3.35 19.47 8.17
N HIS A 126 -3.12 20.53 7.42
CA HIS A 126 -2.72 20.48 6.03
C HIS A 126 -1.21 20.72 5.97
N LEU A 127 -0.46 19.76 5.43
CA LEU A 127 1.00 19.80 5.39
C LEU A 127 1.48 19.56 3.97
N THR A 128 2.35 20.43 3.47
CA THR A 128 3.07 20.23 2.20
C THR A 128 4.56 20.37 2.45
N ALA A 129 5.31 19.31 2.15
CA ALA A 129 6.76 19.25 2.33
C ALA A 129 7.52 19.93 1.18
N SER A 130 8.84 19.97 1.28
CA SER A 130 9.73 20.66 0.34
C SER A 130 9.70 20.10 -1.08
N ASP A 131 9.24 18.86 -1.25
CA ASP A 131 9.05 18.22 -2.56
C ASP A 131 7.65 18.46 -3.15
N GLY A 132 6.83 19.30 -2.51
CA GLY A 132 5.48 19.66 -2.95
C GLY A 132 4.41 18.61 -2.65
N LYS A 133 4.71 17.59 -1.83
CA LYS A 133 3.76 16.52 -1.50
C LYS A 133 3.23 16.62 -0.08
N PHE A 134 2.06 16.00 0.12
CA PHE A 134 1.47 15.80 1.43
C PHE A 134 2.13 14.63 2.17
N TYR A 135 2.42 14.85 3.45
CA TYR A 135 2.91 13.84 4.39
C TYR A 135 2.05 13.84 5.65
N ALA A 136 1.74 12.66 6.16
CA ALA A 136 1.02 12.46 7.41
C ALA A 136 1.80 11.48 8.31
N PRO A 137 1.70 11.62 9.65
CA PRO A 137 2.21 10.62 10.57
C PRO A 137 1.62 9.24 10.28
N THR A 138 2.41 8.18 10.46
CA THR A 138 1.92 6.81 10.29
C THR A 138 0.95 6.37 11.40
N THR A 139 0.87 7.13 12.47
CA THR A 139 0.00 6.90 13.63
C THR A 139 -1.31 7.66 13.55
N GLU A 140 -1.48 8.56 12.58
CA GLU A 140 -2.64 9.44 12.49
C GLU A 140 -3.53 9.09 11.29
N TYR A 141 -4.80 9.44 11.40
CA TYR A 141 -5.76 9.22 10.33
C TYR A 141 -5.69 10.35 9.28
N ALA A 142 -5.15 10.01 8.11
CA ALA A 142 -5.09 10.91 6.96
C ALA A 142 -6.32 10.78 6.06
N ARG A 143 -6.85 11.93 5.62
CA ARG A 143 -7.87 12.04 4.57
C ARG A 143 -7.26 12.63 3.31
N ILE A 144 -7.43 11.91 2.20
CA ILE A 144 -6.94 12.29 0.88
C ILE A 144 -8.14 12.31 -0.07
N ALA A 145 -8.54 13.50 -0.49
CA ALA A 145 -9.59 13.72 -1.48
C ALA A 145 -9.03 14.56 -2.65
N PRO A 146 -8.36 13.91 -3.64
CA PRO A 146 -7.68 14.61 -4.72
C PRO A 146 -8.61 15.48 -5.57
N ARG A 147 -9.86 15.03 -5.80
CA ARG A 147 -10.86 15.80 -6.56
C ARG A 147 -11.29 17.09 -5.88
N LEU A 148 -11.14 17.17 -4.56
CA LEU A 148 -11.46 18.34 -3.75
C LEU A 148 -10.21 19.13 -3.34
N GLY A 149 -9.01 18.68 -3.75
CA GLY A 149 -7.74 19.26 -3.31
C GLY A 149 -7.53 19.19 -1.79
N GLN A 150 -8.21 18.27 -1.10
CA GLN A 150 -8.14 18.16 0.35
C GLN A 150 -7.18 17.03 0.75
N TRP A 151 -6.04 17.43 1.29
CA TRP A 151 -5.11 16.53 1.98
C TRP A 151 -4.91 17.03 3.39
N ALA A 152 -5.35 16.25 4.36
CA ALA A 152 -5.21 16.59 5.76
C ALA A 152 -5.12 15.35 6.63
N PHE A 153 -4.53 15.48 7.81
CA PHE A 153 -4.68 14.51 8.89
C PHE A 153 -5.18 15.22 10.13
N HIS A 154 -5.72 14.45 11.07
CA HIS A 154 -6.12 14.97 12.37
C HIS A 154 -5.17 14.44 13.43
N HIS A 155 -4.97 15.19 14.50
CA HIS A 155 -4.22 14.75 15.68
C HIS A 155 -4.84 15.36 16.95
N ALA A 156 -4.53 14.78 18.10
CA ALA A 156 -5.11 15.15 19.39
C ALA A 156 -4.33 16.22 20.19
N GLY A 157 -3.24 16.77 19.66
CA GLY A 157 -2.47 17.84 20.30
C GLY A 157 -1.03 17.93 19.81
N SER A 158 -0.35 16.79 19.67
CA SER A 158 1.01 16.73 19.14
C SER A 158 1.18 15.59 18.16
N PHE A 159 2.02 15.79 17.15
CA PHE A 159 2.39 14.74 16.20
C PHE A 159 3.86 14.81 15.79
N GLU A 160 4.35 13.68 15.29
CA GLU A 160 5.67 13.55 14.67
C GLU A 160 5.51 13.00 13.25
N VAL A 161 6.19 13.60 12.28
CA VAL A 161 6.16 13.17 10.88
C VAL A 161 7.56 13.21 10.27
N GLU A 162 7.90 12.16 9.52
CA GLU A 162 9.09 12.12 8.68
C GLU A 162 8.78 12.68 7.29
N LEU A 163 9.57 13.64 6.82
CA LEU A 163 9.39 14.28 5.51
C LEU A 163 10.74 14.76 4.92
N PRO A 164 10.80 15.07 3.61
CA PRO A 164 12.02 15.57 2.99
C PRO A 164 12.54 16.85 3.67
N VAL A 165 13.86 16.95 3.82
CA VAL A 165 14.49 18.16 4.39
C VAL A 165 14.21 19.37 3.48
N GLY A 166 13.86 20.51 4.07
CA GLY A 166 13.63 21.77 3.37
C GLY A 166 12.43 22.54 3.91
N ASP A 167 11.90 23.45 3.10
CA ASP A 167 10.74 24.27 3.47
C ASP A 167 9.47 23.42 3.63
N VAL A 168 8.68 23.73 4.66
CA VAL A 168 7.42 23.05 4.95
C VAL A 168 6.32 24.09 5.12
N GLN A 169 5.21 23.90 4.41
CA GLN A 169 4.00 24.69 4.61
C GLN A 169 3.01 23.91 5.47
N ILE A 170 2.54 24.54 6.54
CA ILE A 170 1.59 23.94 7.49
C ILE A 170 0.44 24.92 7.71
N ALA A 171 -0.78 24.45 7.53
CA ALA A 171 -1.98 25.14 7.98
C ALA A 171 -2.70 24.26 9.01
N ALA A 172 -2.90 24.80 10.20
CA ALA A 172 -3.66 24.15 11.27
C ALA A 172 -5.05 24.77 11.37
N VAL A 173 -6.08 23.94 11.43
CA VAL A 173 -7.48 24.36 11.62
C VAL A 173 -7.96 23.77 12.94
N LYS A 174 -8.43 24.64 13.84
CA LYS A 174 -8.94 24.22 15.16
C LYS A 174 -10.20 23.37 15.00
N GLY A 175 -10.26 22.25 15.73
CA GLY A 175 -11.42 21.38 15.83
C GLY A 175 -11.42 20.22 14.84
N PHE A 176 -12.05 19.12 15.24
CA PHE A 176 -12.40 18.02 14.35
C PHE A 176 -13.71 18.35 13.63
N GLU A 177 -13.85 17.90 12.38
CA GLU A 177 -15.15 17.92 11.69
C GLU A 177 -16.14 16.94 12.37
N HIS A 178 -15.61 15.82 12.89
CA HIS A 178 -16.30 14.82 13.71
C HIS A 178 -15.27 14.10 14.61
N GLU A 179 -15.61 13.81 15.86
CA GLU A 179 -14.76 12.95 16.70
C GLU A 179 -14.93 11.47 16.30
N PRO A 180 -13.84 10.69 16.16
CA PRO A 180 -13.95 9.26 15.98
C PRO A 180 -14.53 8.63 17.25
N ALA A 181 -15.76 8.14 17.16
CA ALA A 181 -16.33 7.29 18.20
C ALA A 181 -15.72 5.88 18.09
N LEU A 182 -15.32 5.30 19.22
CA LEU A 182 -15.03 3.87 19.27
C LEU A 182 -16.33 3.11 18.99
N ALA A 183 -16.30 2.19 18.03
CA ALA A 183 -17.37 1.22 17.88
C ALA A 183 -17.28 0.24 19.07
N THR A 184 -18.26 0.32 19.98
CA THR A 184 -18.54 -0.74 20.97
C THR A 184 -19.17 -1.95 20.32
#